data_AF-A0A183ERB0-F1
#
_entry.id   AF-A0A183ERB0-F1
#
_cell.length_a   1.000
_cell.length_b   1.000
_cell.length_c   1.000
_cell.angle_alpha   90.00
_cell.angle_beta   90.00
_cell.angle_gamma   90.00
#
_symmetry.space_group_name_H-M   'P 1'
#
loop_
_entity.id
_entity.type
_entity.pdbx_description
1 polymer ?
#
loop_
_entity_poly.entity_id
_entity_poly.type
_entity_poly.pdbx_seq_one_letter_code
_entity_poly.pdbx_strand_id
1 'polypeptide(L)'
;MGQSVVVLVLVPLVPMVLFAPPAANGNEDAKRLYDDLLVNYNKHRRPTPGPNIPVTIKLKLRLSQIIDVVWIDNKLSWDPRSYGGVSVLYVPYEMIWVPDIVLYNNADSNYNITISTKATIRYDGEVTWEPPAIFKSLCQIDVRWYANFPRLFFSKSLFFVIMLSIFHSLQSVKIVKVSLNNSLLSVVIPR
;
A
#
# COMPACT_ATOMS: atom_id res chain seq x y z
N MET A 1 -3.37 -20.05 78.33
CA MET A 1 -3.36 -20.86 77.09
C MET A 1 -2.99 -19.94 75.94
N GLY A 2 -2.01 -20.32 75.13
CA GLY A 2 -1.67 -19.68 73.85
C GLY A 2 -0.37 -18.86 73.84
N GLN A 3 0.80 -19.50 73.97
CA GLN A 3 2.04 -18.90 73.46
C GLN A 3 2.05 -19.10 71.94
N SER A 4 2.05 -18.01 71.18
CA SER A 4 2.14 -18.05 69.71
C SER A 4 3.55 -18.48 69.29
N VAL A 5 3.68 -19.71 68.82
CA VAL A 5 4.90 -20.24 68.21
C VAL A 5 5.01 -19.66 66.80
N VAL A 6 6.01 -18.80 66.56
CA VAL A 6 6.31 -18.27 65.22
C VAL A 6 7.11 -19.34 64.46
N VAL A 7 6.44 -20.04 63.54
CA VAL A 7 7.09 -21.01 62.65
C VAL A 7 7.74 -20.25 61.50
N LEU A 8 9.07 -20.14 61.51
CA LEU A 8 9.86 -19.65 60.38
C LEU A 8 9.84 -20.69 59.25
N VAL A 9 8.93 -20.52 58.29
CA VAL A 9 8.93 -21.31 57.05
C VAL A 9 10.07 -20.81 56.17
N LEU A 10 11.18 -21.53 56.15
CA LEU A 10 12.26 -21.31 55.20
C LEU A 10 11.76 -21.69 53.80
N VAL A 11 11.37 -20.70 53.01
CA VAL A 11 11.07 -20.91 51.59
C VAL A 11 12.40 -21.25 50.91
N PRO A 12 12.55 -22.43 50.28
CA PRO A 12 13.77 -22.76 49.57
C PRO A 12 13.95 -21.77 48.43
N LEU A 13 15.09 -21.08 48.40
CA LEU A 13 15.53 -20.25 47.29
C LEU A 13 15.69 -21.15 46.06
N VAL A 14 14.62 -21.28 45.27
CA VAL A 14 14.70 -21.92 43.95
C VAL A 14 15.68 -21.07 43.14
N PRO A 15 16.77 -21.64 42.60
CA PRO A 15 17.66 -20.89 41.74
C PRO A 15 16.83 -20.41 40.55
N MET A 16 16.68 -19.10 40.44
CA MET A 16 16.04 -18.45 39.32
C MET A 16 16.88 -18.77 38.09
N VAL A 17 16.54 -19.87 37.41
CA VAL A 17 17.13 -20.20 36.13
C VAL A 17 16.82 -19.02 35.23
N LEU A 18 17.85 -18.23 34.91
CA LEU A 18 17.82 -17.19 33.90
C LEU A 18 17.49 -17.89 32.59
N PHE A 19 16.20 -18.04 32.30
CA PHE A 19 15.72 -18.40 30.99
C PHE A 19 15.99 -17.17 30.13
N ALA A 20 17.20 -17.10 29.58
CA ALA A 20 17.53 -16.14 28.55
C ALA A 20 16.47 -16.36 27.45
N PRO A 21 15.63 -15.37 27.12
CA PRO A 21 14.70 -15.53 26.01
C PRO A 21 15.55 -15.92 24.79
N PRO A 22 15.12 -16.92 23.99
CA PRO A 22 15.84 -17.26 22.78
C PRO A 22 16.05 -15.98 22.01
N ALA A 23 17.31 -15.72 21.64
CA ALA A 23 17.69 -14.55 20.86
C ALA A 23 16.68 -14.42 19.73
N ALA A 24 15.91 -13.32 19.74
CA ALA A 24 14.97 -13.04 18.68
C ALA A 24 15.82 -12.81 17.42
N ASN A 25 16.04 -13.88 16.65
CA ASN A 25 16.47 -13.76 15.28
C ASN A 25 15.35 -12.98 14.59
N GLY A 26 15.53 -11.66 14.47
CA GLY A 26 14.90 -10.91 13.41
C GLY A 26 15.13 -11.68 12.12
N ASN A 27 14.15 -11.67 11.21
CA ASN A 27 14.21 -12.46 9.99
C ASN A 27 15.39 -11.99 9.11
N GLU A 28 16.59 -12.54 9.36
CA GLU A 28 17.85 -12.16 8.75
C GLU A 28 17.80 -12.36 7.23
N ASP A 29 17.06 -13.38 6.79
CA ASP A 29 16.81 -13.64 5.37
C ASP A 29 16.01 -12.50 4.71
N ALA A 30 15.01 -11.95 5.41
CA ALA A 30 14.23 -10.82 4.91
C ALA A 30 15.05 -9.52 4.90
N LYS A 31 15.95 -9.34 5.88
CA LYS A 31 16.89 -8.22 5.90
C LYS A 31 17.85 -8.30 4.72
N ARG A 32 18.48 -9.46 4.51
CA ARG A 32 19.38 -9.69 3.38
C ARG A 32 18.68 -9.46 2.05
N LEU A 33 17.45 -9.99 1.89
CA LEU A 33 16.63 -9.76 0.71
C LEU A 33 16.38 -8.27 0.44
N TYR A 34 16.04 -7.52 1.51
CA TYR A 34 15.80 -6.09 1.42
C TYR A 34 17.03 -5.34 0.89
N ASP A 35 18.20 -5.63 1.47
CA ASP A 35 19.46 -5.00 1.09
C ASP A 35 19.86 -5.37 -0.35
N ASP A 36 19.74 -6.65 -0.72
CA ASP A 36 20.08 -7.15 -2.07
C ASP A 36 19.19 -6.55 -3.16
N LEU A 37 17.88 -6.41 -2.91
CA LEU A 37 16.95 -5.83 -3.88
C LEU A 37 17.12 -4.31 -4.04
N LEU A 38 17.40 -3.58 -2.96
CA LEU A 38 17.36 -2.12 -2.97
C LEU A 38 18.71 -1.45 -3.21
N VAL A 39 19.85 -2.14 -3.00
CA VAL A 39 21.18 -1.55 -3.16
C VAL A 39 21.42 -0.90 -4.54
N ASN A 40 20.88 -1.50 -5.61
CA ASN A 40 21.02 -1.02 -6.99
C ASN A 40 19.69 -0.58 -7.61
N TYR A 41 18.65 -0.42 -6.79
CA TYR A 41 17.34 -0.04 -7.28
C TYR A 41 17.26 1.46 -7.54
N ASN A 42 17.05 1.85 -8.80
CA ASN A 42 16.86 3.25 -9.15
C ASN A 42 15.36 3.58 -9.21
N LYS A 43 14.85 4.23 -8.16
CA LYS A 43 13.44 4.66 -8.05
C LYS A 43 12.98 5.68 -9.08
N HIS A 44 13.88 6.37 -9.77
CA HIS A 44 13.52 7.31 -10.84
C HIS A 44 13.31 6.61 -12.19
N ARG A 45 13.63 5.31 -12.27
CA ARG A 45 13.44 4.51 -13.48
C ARG A 45 12.16 3.69 -13.34
N ARG A 46 11.26 3.87 -14.30
CA ARG A 46 10.03 3.10 -14.42
C ARG A 46 10.31 1.59 -14.49
N PRO A 47 9.47 0.74 -13.86
CA PRO A 47 9.61 -0.71 -13.89
C PRO A 47 9.09 -1.31 -15.19
N THR A 48 9.85 -1.13 -16.28
CA THR A 48 9.55 -1.71 -17.59
C THR A 48 10.58 -2.76 -17.99
N PRO A 49 10.18 -3.87 -18.63
CA PRO A 49 11.13 -4.82 -19.21
C PRO A 49 11.97 -4.21 -20.33
N GLY A 50 11.49 -3.14 -20.97
CA GLY A 50 12.19 -2.45 -22.05
C GLY A 50 11.59 -1.08 -22.37
N PRO A 51 12.26 -0.27 -23.21
CA PRO A 51 11.93 1.13 -23.43
C PRO A 51 10.63 1.38 -24.21
N ASN A 52 10.07 0.36 -24.88
CA ASN A 52 8.86 0.45 -25.68
C ASN A 52 7.67 -0.30 -25.06
N ILE A 53 7.82 -0.81 -23.82
CA ILE A 53 6.77 -1.58 -23.14
C ILE A 53 6.12 -0.65 -22.11
N PRO A 54 4.79 -0.48 -22.15
CA PRO A 54 4.09 0.34 -21.16
C PRO A 54 3.97 -0.38 -19.82
N VAL A 55 3.87 0.38 -18.72
CA VAL A 55 3.54 -0.17 -17.40
C VAL A 55 2.05 -0.17 -17.20
N THR A 56 1.51 -1.29 -16.70
CA THR A 56 0.10 -1.39 -16.33
C THR A 56 -0.02 -1.22 -14.82
N ILE A 57 -0.79 -0.22 -14.41
CA ILE A 57 -1.16 0.07 -13.02
C ILE A 57 -2.62 -0.28 -12.86
N LYS A 58 -2.96 -1.00 -11.78
CA LYS A 58 -4.32 -1.34 -11.40
C LYS A 58 -4.66 -0.56 -10.14
N LEU A 59 -5.65 0.30 -10.24
CA LEU A 59 -6.20 1.09 -9.15
C LEU A 59 -7.52 0.45 -8.72
N LYS A 60 -7.63 0.07 -7.46
CA LYS A 60 -8.88 -0.40 -6.89
C LYS A 60 -9.57 0.73 -6.16
N LEU A 61 -10.78 1.04 -6.59
CA LEU A 61 -11.55 2.17 -6.09
C LEU A 61 -12.70 1.67 -5.22
N ARG A 62 -13.00 2.40 -4.14
CA ARG A 62 -14.30 2.35 -3.46
C ARG A 62 -14.92 3.74 -3.45
N LEU A 63 -16.19 3.78 -3.10
CA LEU A 63 -17.02 4.97 -3.17
C LEU A 63 -16.39 6.23 -2.52
N SER A 64 -15.60 6.06 -1.48
CA SER A 64 -14.99 7.15 -0.72
C SER A 64 -13.49 7.38 -1.00
N GLN A 65 -12.78 6.46 -1.67
CA GLN A 65 -11.32 6.51 -1.76
C GLN A 65 -10.72 5.53 -2.79
N ILE A 66 -9.49 5.83 -3.24
CA ILE A 66 -8.59 4.83 -3.83
C ILE A 66 -8.08 3.96 -2.68
N ILE A 67 -8.07 2.65 -2.84
CA ILE A 67 -7.65 1.74 -1.77
C ILE A 67 -6.35 1.05 -2.12
N ASP A 68 -6.26 0.51 -3.34
CA ASP A 68 -5.11 -0.32 -3.71
C ASP A 68 -4.52 0.23 -5.01
N VAL A 69 -3.23 0.52 -5.02
CA VAL A 69 -2.43 0.80 -6.21
C VAL A 69 -1.54 -0.40 -6.45
N VAL A 70 -1.76 -1.13 -7.54
CA VAL A 70 -1.05 -2.37 -7.84
C VAL A 70 -0.32 -2.24 -9.16
N TRP A 71 0.98 -2.56 -9.19
CA TRP A 71 1.76 -2.65 -10.42
C TRP A 71 2.72 -3.83 -10.34
N ILE A 72 3.29 -4.21 -11.49
CA ILE A 72 4.34 -5.23 -11.56
C ILE A 72 5.69 -4.55 -11.73
N ASP A 73 6.63 -4.87 -10.85
CA ASP A 73 8.04 -4.52 -10.96
C ASP A 73 8.92 -5.77 -10.99
N ASN A 74 9.34 -6.14 -12.19
CA ASN A 74 10.19 -7.31 -12.40
C ASN A 74 11.56 -7.20 -11.70
N LYS A 75 12.04 -5.98 -11.38
CA LYS A 75 13.31 -5.79 -10.66
C LYS A 75 13.18 -6.12 -9.17
N LEU A 76 11.97 -6.13 -8.64
CA LEU A 76 11.66 -6.44 -7.26
C LEU A 76 11.15 -7.89 -7.10
N SER A 77 11.53 -8.77 -8.03
CA SER A 77 11.19 -10.20 -7.98
C SER A 77 12.35 -11.03 -7.43
N TRP A 78 12.05 -12.10 -6.72
CA TRP A 78 13.06 -13.02 -6.15
C TRP A 78 12.51 -14.45 -6.03
N ASP A 79 13.40 -15.43 -5.86
CA ASP A 79 12.99 -16.80 -5.51
C ASP A 79 12.91 -16.94 -3.97
N PRO A 80 11.73 -17.23 -3.39
CA PRO A 80 11.58 -17.44 -1.94
C PRO A 80 12.54 -18.50 -1.39
N ARG A 81 12.90 -19.51 -2.20
CA ARG A 81 13.81 -20.60 -1.76
C ARG A 81 15.21 -20.10 -1.44
N SER A 82 15.66 -19.01 -2.06
CA SER A 82 16.97 -18.42 -1.82
C SER A 82 17.04 -17.61 -0.52
N TYR A 83 15.88 -17.19 0.03
CA TYR A 83 15.78 -16.29 1.18
C TYR A 83 14.87 -16.87 2.27
N GLY A 84 15.11 -18.11 2.69
CA GLY A 84 14.42 -18.70 3.85
C GLY A 84 12.91 -18.87 3.69
N GLY A 85 12.38 -18.87 2.45
CA GLY A 85 10.95 -18.96 2.15
C GLY A 85 10.20 -17.63 2.24
N VAL A 86 10.90 -16.49 2.31
CA VAL A 86 10.28 -15.16 2.31
C VAL A 86 9.53 -14.95 0.99
N SER A 87 8.21 -14.82 1.05
CA SER A 87 7.34 -14.62 -0.11
C SER A 87 6.82 -13.19 -0.26
N VAL A 88 6.92 -12.41 0.81
CA VAL A 88 6.43 -11.04 0.91
C VAL A 88 7.45 -10.17 1.64
N LEU A 89 7.69 -8.97 1.12
CA LEU A 89 8.58 -7.97 1.70
C LEU A 89 7.86 -6.63 1.86
N TYR A 90 8.08 -5.95 2.97
CA TYR A 90 7.51 -4.63 3.24
C TYR A 90 8.58 -3.54 3.09
N VAL A 91 8.38 -2.62 2.16
CA VAL A 91 9.35 -1.57 1.82
C VAL A 91 8.70 -0.20 1.91
N PRO A 92 9.35 0.81 2.51
CA PRO A 92 8.86 2.19 2.45
C PRO A 92 8.72 2.67 1.00
N TYR A 93 7.59 3.30 0.67
CA TYR A 93 7.28 3.69 -0.71
C TYR A 93 8.32 4.68 -1.28
N GLU A 94 9.01 5.45 -0.43
CA GLU A 94 10.01 6.45 -0.84
C GLU A 94 11.29 5.84 -1.44
N MET A 95 11.52 4.55 -1.22
CA MET A 95 12.70 3.82 -1.69
C MET A 95 12.47 3.11 -3.03
N ILE A 96 11.20 2.96 -3.45
CA ILE A 96 10.83 2.28 -4.68
C ILE A 96 10.20 3.26 -5.68
N TRP A 97 10.08 2.84 -6.94
CA TRP A 97 9.32 3.62 -7.91
C TRP A 97 7.84 3.52 -7.56
N VAL A 98 7.17 4.65 -7.47
CA VAL A 98 5.72 4.76 -7.24
C VAL A 98 5.15 5.64 -8.34
N PRO A 99 4.00 5.31 -8.93
CA PRO A 99 3.38 6.17 -9.90
C PRO A 99 2.86 7.47 -9.26
N ASP A 100 3.09 8.59 -9.92
CA ASP A 100 2.52 9.88 -9.52
C ASP A 100 1.01 9.89 -9.78
N ILE A 101 0.21 9.70 -8.74
CA ILE A 101 -1.25 9.74 -8.80
C ILE A 101 -1.73 11.07 -8.24
N VAL A 102 -2.05 11.99 -9.14
CA VAL A 102 -2.60 13.32 -8.83
C VAL A 102 -4.12 13.30 -8.93
N LEU A 103 -4.80 14.16 -8.18
CA LEU A 103 -6.22 14.50 -8.39
C LEU A 103 -6.33 15.97 -8.80
N TYR A 104 -6.65 16.22 -10.06
CA TYR A 104 -6.72 17.57 -10.63
C TYR A 104 -7.89 18.38 -10.08
N ASN A 105 -9.03 17.72 -9.87
CA ASN A 105 -10.24 18.36 -9.36
C ASN A 105 -10.36 18.20 -7.84
N ASN A 106 -9.27 18.48 -7.12
CA ASN A 106 -9.23 18.36 -5.68
C ASN A 106 -10.12 19.43 -5.04
N ALA A 107 -11.05 18.99 -4.17
CA ALA A 107 -11.87 19.88 -3.35
C ALA A 107 -11.12 20.41 -2.13
N ASP A 108 -9.98 19.80 -1.81
CA ASP A 108 -9.12 20.19 -0.70
C ASP A 108 -7.91 20.98 -1.21
N SER A 109 -7.44 21.95 -0.42
CA SER A 109 -6.26 22.76 -0.78
C SER A 109 -4.94 22.00 -0.56
N ASN A 110 -4.98 20.91 0.20
CA ASN A 110 -3.82 20.09 0.51
C ASN A 110 -3.74 18.88 -0.43
N TYR A 111 -2.77 18.90 -1.34
CA TYR A 111 -2.47 17.80 -2.27
C TYR A 111 -1.60 16.70 -1.64
N ASN A 112 -1.09 16.92 -0.43
CA ASN A 112 -0.12 16.00 0.16
C ASN A 112 -0.84 14.78 0.76
N ILE A 113 -0.56 13.60 0.21
CA ILE A 113 -0.72 12.32 0.90
C ILE A 113 0.25 12.37 2.09
N THR A 114 -0.19 12.94 3.21
CA THR A 114 0.66 13.31 4.36
C THR A 114 1.10 12.11 5.20
N ILE A 115 0.72 10.89 4.83
CA ILE A 115 1.01 9.69 5.61
C ILE A 115 1.73 8.69 4.70
N SER A 116 3.01 8.49 5.01
CA SER A 116 3.91 7.51 4.41
C SER A 116 3.53 6.09 4.82
N THR A 117 2.98 5.30 3.89
CA THR A 117 2.72 3.86 4.12
C THR A 117 3.77 2.98 3.45
N LYS A 118 4.01 1.81 4.03
CA LYS A 118 4.86 0.77 3.42
C LYS A 118 4.11 0.15 2.25
N ALA A 119 4.82 -0.09 1.15
CA ALA A 119 4.36 -0.94 0.08
C ALA A 119 4.62 -2.41 0.42
N THR A 120 3.73 -3.27 -0.03
CA THR A 120 3.85 -4.73 0.07
C THR A 120 4.31 -5.26 -1.27
N ILE A 121 5.48 -5.89 -1.29
CA ILE A 121 6.07 -6.51 -2.49
C ILE A 121 5.95 -8.02 -2.34
N ARG A 122 5.47 -8.70 -3.36
CA ARG A 122 5.43 -10.17 -3.43
C ARG A 122 6.55 -10.70 -4.32
N TYR A 123 6.96 -11.94 -4.09
CA TYR A 123 8.10 -12.58 -4.79
C TYR A 123 8.01 -12.58 -6.32
N ASP A 124 6.80 -12.51 -6.88
CA ASP A 124 6.52 -12.41 -8.32
C ASP A 124 6.73 -11.00 -8.89
N GLY A 125 7.15 -10.04 -8.06
CA GLY A 125 7.33 -8.64 -8.43
C GLY A 125 6.03 -7.83 -8.41
N GLU A 126 4.92 -8.38 -7.92
CA GLU A 126 3.72 -7.57 -7.69
C GLU A 126 3.92 -6.65 -6.49
N VAL A 127 3.73 -5.36 -6.72
CA VAL A 127 3.79 -4.34 -5.68
C VAL A 127 2.39 -3.80 -5.45
N THR A 128 1.96 -3.83 -4.19
CA THR A 128 0.70 -3.26 -3.72
C THR A 128 1.02 -2.12 -2.76
N TRP A 129 0.57 -0.92 -3.10
CA TRP A 129 0.67 0.26 -2.26
C TRP A 129 -0.73 0.77 -1.92
N GLU A 130 -0.98 0.89 -0.62
CA GLU A 130 -2.26 1.32 -0.08
C GLU A 130 -2.04 2.68 0.62
N PRO A 131 -2.21 3.80 -0.12
CA PRO A 131 -2.13 5.11 0.51
C PRO A 131 -3.37 5.32 1.39
N PRO A 132 -3.22 5.87 2.61
CA PRO A 132 -4.35 6.16 3.50
C PRO A 132 -5.10 7.43 3.09
N ALA A 133 -5.00 7.82 1.80
CA ALA A 133 -5.47 9.09 1.29
C ALA A 133 -6.96 9.04 0.95
N ILE A 134 -7.73 9.95 1.55
CA ILE A 134 -9.10 10.25 1.14
C ILE A 134 -9.04 11.30 0.03
N PHE A 135 -9.36 10.90 -1.19
CA PHE A 135 -9.41 11.79 -2.35
C PHE A 135 -10.77 12.51 -2.37
N LYS A 136 -10.77 13.82 -2.15
CA LYS A 136 -11.98 14.66 -2.22
C LYS A 136 -12.05 15.36 -3.57
N SER A 137 -13.12 15.15 -4.33
CA SER A 137 -13.33 15.78 -5.63
C SER A 137 -14.47 16.81 -5.60
N LEU A 138 -14.37 17.88 -6.39
CA LEU A 138 -15.48 18.84 -6.57
C LEU A 138 -16.44 18.32 -7.64
N CYS A 139 -17.70 18.08 -7.29
CA CYS A 139 -18.75 17.79 -8.27
C CYS A 139 -19.73 18.96 -8.34
N GLN A 140 -20.01 19.48 -9.55
CA GLN A 140 -21.17 20.34 -9.77
C GLN A 140 -22.42 19.46 -9.88
N ILE A 141 -23.36 19.61 -8.95
CA ILE A 141 -24.61 18.85 -8.94
C ILE A 141 -25.76 19.80 -9.27
N ASP A 142 -26.56 19.44 -10.28
CA ASP A 142 -27.83 20.13 -10.57
C ASP A 142 -28.93 19.61 -9.62
N VAL A 143 -29.41 20.48 -8.74
CA VAL A 143 -30.30 20.18 -7.61
C VAL A 143 -31.68 19.70 -8.08
N ARG A 144 -32.05 19.94 -9.34
CA ARG A 144 -33.38 19.55 -9.89
C ARG A 144 -33.61 18.04 -9.96
N TRP A 145 -32.54 17.25 -10.05
CA TRP A 145 -32.62 15.78 -10.18
C TRP A 145 -32.60 15.04 -8.82
N TYR A 146 -32.26 15.75 -7.74
CA TYR A 146 -32.06 15.17 -6.40
C TYR A 146 -33.35 14.60 -5.77
N ALA A 147 -34.51 15.17 -6.11
CA ALA A 147 -35.79 14.86 -5.48
C ALA A 147 -36.26 13.40 -5.67
N ASN A 148 -35.82 12.71 -6.74
CA ASN A 148 -36.36 11.40 -7.10
C ASN A 148 -35.51 10.22 -6.59
N PHE A 149 -34.19 10.35 -6.41
CA PHE A 149 -33.31 9.22 -6.03
C PHE A 149 -32.05 9.63 -5.23
N PRO A 150 -32.19 10.09 -3.98
CA PRO A 150 -31.07 10.67 -3.23
C PRO A 150 -29.95 9.67 -2.88
N ARG A 151 -30.25 8.41 -2.54
CA ARG A 151 -29.22 7.42 -2.13
C ARG A 151 -28.48 6.74 -3.30
N LEU A 152 -29.17 6.48 -4.41
CA LEU A 152 -28.58 5.85 -5.60
C LEU A 152 -27.73 6.83 -6.41
N PHE A 153 -28.09 8.12 -6.41
CA PHE A 153 -27.35 9.16 -7.12
C PHE A 153 -26.00 9.46 -6.46
N PHE A 154 -25.94 9.59 -5.13
CA PHE A 154 -24.69 9.87 -4.42
C PHE A 154 -23.64 8.78 -4.61
N SER A 155 -24.03 7.51 -4.60
CA SER A 155 -23.10 6.39 -4.78
C SER A 155 -22.52 6.32 -6.22
N LYS A 156 -23.39 6.37 -7.23
CA LYS A 156 -22.95 6.25 -8.63
C LYS A 156 -22.28 7.52 -9.16
N SER A 157 -22.76 8.71 -8.78
CA SER A 157 -22.14 9.98 -9.20
C SER A 157 -20.79 10.18 -8.53
N LEU A 158 -20.62 9.91 -7.23
CA LEU A 158 -19.32 10.11 -6.59
C LEU A 158 -18.25 9.18 -7.17
N PHE A 159 -18.58 7.91 -7.41
CA PHE A 159 -17.70 6.99 -8.11
C PHE A 159 -17.34 7.47 -9.52
N PHE A 160 -18.32 7.96 -10.28
CA PHE A 160 -18.11 8.49 -11.63
C PHE A 160 -17.28 9.79 -11.64
N VAL A 161 -17.45 10.66 -10.66
CA VAL A 161 -16.70 11.92 -10.50
C VAL A 161 -15.26 11.65 -10.08
N ILE A 162 -15.03 10.72 -9.14
CA ILE A 162 -13.67 10.29 -8.78
C ILE A 162 -12.99 9.71 -10.01
N MET A 163 -13.69 8.88 -10.80
CA MET A 163 -13.18 8.31 -12.03
C MET A 163 -12.86 9.35 -13.11
N LEU A 164 -13.74 10.33 -13.34
CA LEU A 164 -13.50 11.45 -14.26
C LEU A 164 -12.35 12.34 -13.79
N SER A 165 -12.26 12.61 -12.48
CA SER A 165 -11.22 13.45 -11.90
C SER A 165 -9.86 12.76 -11.94
N ILE A 166 -9.81 11.45 -11.64
CA ILE A 166 -8.63 10.62 -11.83
C ILE A 166 -8.28 10.60 -13.32
N PHE A 167 -9.22 10.31 -14.22
CA PHE A 167 -8.98 10.29 -15.67
C PHE A 167 -8.45 11.62 -16.21
N HIS A 168 -9.01 12.75 -15.76
CA HIS A 168 -8.57 14.08 -16.13
C HIS A 168 -7.20 14.43 -15.53
N SER A 169 -6.95 14.07 -14.27
CA SER A 169 -5.65 14.28 -13.63
C SER A 169 -4.54 13.45 -14.23
N LEU A 170 -4.89 12.23 -14.59
CA LEU A 170 -4.08 11.31 -15.32
C LEU A 170 -3.78 11.80 -16.74
N GLN A 171 -4.41 12.85 -17.28
CA GLN A 171 -3.97 13.47 -18.55
C GLN A 171 -2.55 14.04 -18.48
N SER A 172 -2.02 14.30 -17.28
CA SER A 172 -0.62 14.68 -17.04
C SER A 172 0.36 13.52 -17.26
N VAL A 173 -0.14 12.29 -17.16
CA VAL A 173 0.59 11.04 -17.41
C VAL A 173 0.13 10.52 -18.76
N LYS A 174 1.01 10.41 -19.77
CA LYS A 174 0.59 9.81 -21.04
C LYS A 174 0.04 8.42 -20.73
N ILE A 175 -1.22 8.15 -21.12
CA ILE A 175 -1.93 6.88 -20.88
C ILE A 175 -2.42 6.33 -22.21
N VAL A 176 -2.10 5.06 -22.49
CA VAL A 176 -2.49 4.36 -23.74
C VAL A 176 -3.88 3.75 -23.60
N LYS A 177 -4.23 3.27 -22.41
CA LYS A 177 -5.48 2.54 -22.20
C LYS A 177 -5.96 2.66 -20.76
N VAL A 178 -7.27 2.89 -20.63
CA VAL A 178 -8.00 2.88 -19.37
C VAL A 178 -9.10 1.84 -19.47
N SER A 179 -9.22 0.93 -18.51
CA SER A 179 -10.25 -0.11 -18.48
C SER A 179 -10.86 -0.20 -17.09
N LEU A 180 -12.19 -0.33 -17.00
CA LEU A 180 -12.91 -0.46 -15.74
C LEU A 180 -13.69 -1.77 -15.70
N ASN A 181 -13.51 -2.55 -14.64
CA ASN A 181 -14.34 -3.71 -14.35
C ASN A 181 -14.57 -3.82 -12.83
N ASN A 182 -15.83 -3.83 -12.38
CA ASN A 182 -16.19 -4.03 -10.97
C ASN A 182 -15.36 -3.20 -9.96
N SER A 183 -15.20 -1.90 -10.24
CA SER A 183 -14.41 -0.94 -9.44
C SER A 183 -12.88 -1.05 -9.54
N LEU A 184 -12.37 -1.94 -10.39
CA LEU A 184 -10.95 -2.03 -10.74
C LEU A 184 -10.67 -1.20 -11.99
N LEU A 185 -9.90 -0.13 -11.83
CA LEU A 185 -9.42 0.74 -12.90
C LEU A 185 -8.02 0.33 -13.31
N SER A 186 -7.84 -0.17 -14.54
CA SER A 186 -6.53 -0.45 -15.12
C SER A 186 -6.08 0.72 -15.98
N VAL A 187 -4.89 1.23 -15.72
CA VAL A 187 -4.25 2.37 -16.39
C VAL A 187 -2.94 1.91 -17.01
N VAL A 188 -2.75 2.16 -18.30
CA VAL A 188 -1.54 1.77 -19.03
C VAL A 188 -0.73 3.01 -19.35
N ILE A 189 0.46 3.16 -18.76
CA ILE A 189 1.38 4.29 -18.96
C ILE A 189 2.36 3.99 -20.13
N PRO A 190 2.21 4.60 -21.33
CA PRO A 190 3.18 4.66 -22.43
C PRO A 190 4.52 5.27 -22.04
N ARG A 191 5.41 5.27 -23.03
CA ARG A 191 6.69 5.95 -23.00
C ARG A 191 6.59 7.41 -22.55
#